data_AF-A0A6N7A9R8-F1
#
_entry.id   AF-A0A6N7A9R8-F1
#
_cell.length_a   1.000
_cell.length_b   1.000
_cell.length_c   1.000
_cell.angle_alpha   90.00
_cell.angle_beta   90.00
_cell.angle_gamma   90.00
#
_symmetry.space_group_name_H-M   'P 1'
#
loop_
_entity.id
_entity.type
_entity.pdbx_description
1 polymer ?
#
loop_
_entity_poly.entity_id
_entity_poly.type
_entity_poly.pdbx_seq_one_letter_code
_entity_poly.pdbx_strand_id
1 'polypeptide(L)'
;MANIREHCAWVVDDRERATEKARALVAAAVRRVRIHNPLSKREVPMTPAALIVGGGIAGIEAAIKLADAGKQVYLVEREASIGGHMSQLYKTFPTLDCAA
;
A
#
# COMPACT_ATOMS: atom_id res chain seq x y z
N MET A 1 4.58 14.78 -14.26
CA MET A 1 5.53 14.72 -13.12
C MET A 1 6.96 14.72 -13.62
N ALA A 2 7.88 15.36 -12.90
CA ALA A 2 9.33 15.23 -13.03
C ALA A 2 9.88 14.82 -11.65
N ASN A 3 10.51 13.65 -11.54
CA ASN A 3 11.09 13.20 -10.28
C ASN A 3 12.52 13.75 -10.16
N ILE A 4 12.71 14.77 -9.34
CA ILE A 4 14.02 15.40 -9.08
C ILE A 4 14.63 14.97 -7.73
N ARG A 5 13.98 14.07 -6.99
CA ARG A 5 14.47 13.58 -5.69
C ARG A 5 15.09 12.20 -5.84
N GLU A 6 14.28 11.14 -5.92
CA GLU A 6 14.74 9.76 -5.99
C GLU A 6 15.57 9.50 -7.25
N HIS A 7 15.24 10.17 -8.36
CA HIS A 7 15.93 9.97 -9.64
C HIS A 7 17.01 11.03 -9.91
N CYS A 8 17.26 11.95 -8.96
CA CYS A 8 18.25 13.01 -9.14
C CYS A 8 18.97 13.35 -7.83
N ALA A 9 18.37 14.13 -6.93
CA ALA A 9 19.06 14.65 -5.75
C ALA A 9 19.63 13.57 -4.79
N TRP A 10 19.03 12.39 -4.71
CA TRP A 10 19.50 11.31 -3.83
C TRP A 10 20.51 10.36 -4.46
N VAL A 11 20.68 10.40 -5.78
CA VAL A 11 21.46 9.40 -6.53
C VAL A 11 22.56 10.02 -7.38
N VAL A 12 22.73 11.34 -7.32
CA VAL A 12 23.81 12.07 -7.99
C VAL A 12 24.51 12.92 -6.94
N ASP A 13 25.71 12.49 -6.54
CA ASP A 13 26.49 13.15 -5.48
C ASP A 13 26.98 14.54 -5.89
N ASP A 14 27.32 14.70 -7.17
CA ASP A 14 27.75 15.98 -7.72
C ASP A 14 26.56 16.94 -7.87
N ARG A 15 26.58 18.02 -7.08
CA ARG A 15 25.51 19.01 -7.03
C ARG A 15 25.29 19.75 -8.35
N GLU A 16 26.35 20.07 -9.09
CA GLU A 16 26.23 20.80 -10.34
C GLU A 16 25.60 19.90 -11.41
N ARG A 17 26.10 18.66 -11.55
CA ARG A 17 25.52 17.65 -12.44
C ARG A 17 24.10 17.26 -12.06
N ALA A 18 23.79 17.19 -10.77
CA ALA A 18 22.43 16.99 -10.27
C ALA A 18 21.51 18.14 -10.69
N THR A 19 21.99 19.38 -10.61
CA THR A 19 21.22 20.57 -11.00
C THR A 19 20.96 20.58 -12.51
N GLU A 20 21.95 20.24 -13.33
CA GLU A 20 21.79 20.10 -14.78
C GLU A 20 20.78 19.02 -15.15
N LYS A 21 20.91 17.84 -14.53
CA LYS A 21 19.97 16.72 -14.71
C LYS A 21 18.55 17.12 -14.31
N ALA A 22 18.37 17.79 -13.17
CA ALA A 22 17.06 18.26 -12.71
C ALA A 22 16.44 19.24 -13.73
N ARG A 23 17.22 20.19 -14.25
CA ARG A 23 16.76 21.11 -15.30
C ARG A 23 16.30 20.36 -16.55
N ALA A 24 17.07 19.36 -17.00
CA ALA A 24 16.70 18.54 -18.14
C ALA A 24 15.40 17.75 -17.91
N LEU A 25 15.25 17.14 -16.73
CA LEU A 25 14.03 16.39 -16.36
C LEU A 25 12.79 17.28 -16.30
N VAL A 26 12.91 18.48 -15.73
CA VAL A 26 11.83 19.47 -15.70
C VAL A 26 11.48 19.93 -17.11
N ALA A 27 12.48 20.28 -17.92
CA ALA A 27 12.26 20.70 -19.30
C ALA A 27 11.55 19.63 -20.13
N ALA A 28 11.94 18.36 -20.01
CA ALA A 28 11.29 17.24 -20.66
C ALA A 28 9.83 17.08 -20.20
N ALA A 29 9.56 17.20 -18.89
CA ALA A 29 8.21 17.12 -18.36
C ALA A 29 7.31 18.26 -18.86
N VAL A 30 7.81 19.50 -18.91
CA VAL A 30 7.09 20.66 -19.47
C VAL A 30 6.78 20.45 -20.95
N ARG A 31 7.76 19.97 -21.73
CA ARG A 31 7.55 19.66 -23.15
C ARG A 31 6.47 18.61 -23.36
N ARG A 32 6.45 17.55 -22.53
CA ARG A 32 5.44 16.49 -22.60
C ARG A 32 4.02 17.00 -22.33
N VAL A 33 3.85 17.97 -21.43
CA VAL A 33 2.51 18.53 -21.11
C VAL A 33 1.83 19.13 -22.35
N ARG A 34 2.61 19.67 -23.30
CA ARG A 34 2.08 20.25 -24.55
C ARG A 34 1.35 19.25 -25.45
N ILE A 35 1.63 17.95 -25.31
CA ILE A 35 1.03 16.88 -26.12
C ILE A 35 0.07 16.00 -25.31
N HIS A 36 -0.26 16.39 -24.08
CA HIS A 36 -1.25 15.68 -23.29
C HIS A 36 -2.65 15.93 -23.84
N ASN A 37 -3.47 14.89 -23.85
CA ASN A 37 -4.90 14.99 -24.12
C ASN A 37 -5.67 15.01 -22.78
N PRO A 38 -6.81 15.70 -22.71
CA PRO A 38 -7.67 15.65 -21.54
C PRO A 38 -8.19 14.22 -21.33
N LEU A 39 -8.14 13.74 -20.09
CA LEU A 39 -8.74 12.47 -19.69
C LEU A 39 -10.02 12.75 -18.91
N SER A 40 -11.07 11.98 -19.18
CA SER A 40 -12.25 11.94 -18.34
C SER A 40 -12.03 10.96 -17.18
N LYS A 41 -12.61 11.29 -16.02
CA LYS A 41 -12.71 10.32 -14.92
C LYS A 41 -13.68 9.23 -15.36
N ARG A 42 -13.33 7.97 -15.09
CA ARG A 42 -14.20 6.83 -15.35
C ARG A 42 -14.86 6.40 -14.05
N GLU A 43 -16.17 6.38 -14.03
CA GLU A 43 -16.94 5.74 -12.97
C GLU A 43 -17.03 4.24 -13.25
N VAL A 44 -16.78 3.44 -12.23
CA VAL A 44 -16.84 1.98 -12.31
C VAL A 44 -17.69 1.47 -11.16
N PRO A 45 -18.60 0.51 -11.38
CA PRO A 45 -19.37 -0.07 -10.30
C PRO A 45 -18.43 -0.80 -9.34
N MET A 46 -18.65 -0.62 -8.04
CA MET A 46 -17.89 -1.29 -6.99
C MET A 46 -18.80 -2.24 -6.24
N THR A 47 -18.38 -3.49 -6.09
CA THR A 47 -19.03 -4.44 -5.18
C THR A 47 -18.74 -4.01 -3.73
N PRO A 48 -19.75 -3.81 -2.87
CA PRO A 48 -19.58 -3.33 -1.50
C PRO A 48 -19.14 -4.47 -0.55
N ALA A 49 -18.08 -5.19 -0.93
CA ALA A 49 -17.52 -6.30 -0.17
C ALA A 49 -15.99 -6.22 -0.16
N ALA A 50 -15.38 -6.78 0.87
CA ALA A 50 -13.93 -6.90 1.02
C ALA A 50 -13.51 -8.38 1.08
N LEU A 51 -12.37 -8.68 0.48
CA LEU A 51 -11.69 -9.97 0.62
C LEU A 51 -10.43 -9.77 1.44
N ILE A 52 -10.33 -10.51 2.54
CA ILE A 52 -9.16 -10.58 3.40
C ILE A 52 -8.48 -11.93 3.15
N VAL A 53 -7.19 -11.89 2.84
CA VAL A 53 -6.37 -13.09 2.59
C VAL A 53 -5.39 -13.26 3.74
N GLY A 54 -5.52 -14.38 4.45
CA GLY A 54 -4.79 -14.71 5.67
C GLY A 54 -5.61 -14.44 6.92
N GLY A 55 -5.89 -15.51 7.67
CA GLY A 55 -6.59 -15.53 8.96
C GLY A 55 -5.67 -15.45 10.17
N GLY A 56 -4.50 -14.78 10.07
CA GLY A 56 -3.72 -14.39 11.25
C GLY A 56 -4.35 -13.22 12.01
N ILE A 57 -3.78 -12.83 13.16
CA ILE A 57 -4.32 -11.72 13.98
C ILE A 57 -4.60 -10.44 13.18
N ALA A 58 -3.72 -10.05 12.25
CA ALA A 58 -3.92 -8.85 11.43
C ALA A 58 -5.14 -8.98 10.49
N GLY A 59 -5.34 -10.15 9.88
CA GLY A 59 -6.46 -10.40 8.98
C GLY A 59 -7.79 -10.51 9.72
N ILE A 60 -7.79 -11.20 10.87
CA ILE A 60 -8.97 -11.30 11.75
C ILE A 60 -9.42 -9.90 12.18
N GLU A 61 -8.49 -9.06 12.66
CA GLU A 61 -8.80 -7.70 13.10
C GLU A 61 -9.32 -6.82 11.95
N ALA A 62 -8.70 -6.91 10.77
CA ALA A 62 -9.18 -6.20 9.59
C ALA A 62 -10.60 -6.63 9.18
N ALA A 63 -10.87 -7.94 9.25
CA ALA A 63 -12.19 -8.49 8.94
C ALA A 63 -13.26 -8.01 9.93
N ILE A 64 -12.98 -8.03 11.23
CA ILE A 64 -13.89 -7.56 12.27
C ILE A 64 -14.20 -6.08 12.07
N LYS A 65 -13.19 -5.22 11.92
CA LYS A 65 -13.39 -3.78 11.71
C LYS A 65 -14.25 -3.46 10.49
N LEU A 66 -14.09 -4.20 9.40
CA LEU A 66 -14.90 -4.01 8.19
C LEU A 66 -16.32 -4.54 8.37
N ALA A 67 -16.49 -5.66 9.06
CA ALA A 67 -17.80 -6.23 9.39
C ALA A 67 -18.59 -5.30 10.33
N ASP A 68 -17.96 -4.75 11.36
CA ASP A 68 -18.55 -3.77 12.29
C ASP A 68 -18.95 -2.48 11.58
N ALA A 69 -18.23 -2.09 10.52
CA ALA A 69 -18.59 -0.98 9.64
C ALA A 69 -19.70 -1.35 8.62
N GLY A 70 -20.34 -2.51 8.76
CA GLY A 70 -21.44 -2.98 7.92
C GLY A 70 -21.02 -3.41 6.52
N LYS A 71 -19.77 -3.82 6.32
CA LYS A 71 -19.29 -4.32 5.01
C LYS A 71 -19.35 -5.85 4.97
N GLN A 72 -19.73 -6.40 3.82
CA GLN A 72 -19.59 -7.84 3.57
C GLN A 72 -18.09 -8.17 3.53
N VAL A 73 -17.66 -9.16 4.31
CA VAL A 73 -16.26 -9.60 4.34
C VAL A 73 -16.17 -11.08 4.00
N TYR A 74 -15.22 -11.41 3.14
CA TYR A 74 -14.76 -12.77 2.89
C TYR A 74 -13.38 -12.91 3.50
N LEU A 75 -13.17 -13.84 4.43
CA LEU A 75 -11.87 -14.15 5.00
C LEU A 75 -11.43 -15.52 4.45
N VAL A 76 -10.29 -15.56 3.76
CA VAL A 76 -9.73 -16.78 3.18
C VAL A 76 -8.41 -17.08 3.87
N GLU A 77 -8.33 -18.24 4.52
CA GLU A 77 -7.11 -18.79 5.11
C GLU A 77 -6.68 -20.03 4.32
N ARG A 78 -5.36 -20.20 4.15
CA ARG A 78 -4.76 -21.33 3.45
C ARG A 78 -4.79 -22.60 4.30
N GLU A 79 -4.51 -22.47 5.59
CA GLU A 79 -4.49 -23.58 6.52
C GLU A 79 -5.90 -23.96 6.98
N ALA A 80 -6.03 -25.12 7.62
CA ALA A 80 -7.31 -25.61 8.13
C ALA A 80 -7.86 -24.76 9.30
N SER A 81 -7.03 -23.93 9.92
CA SER A 81 -7.40 -23.08 11.06
C SER A 81 -6.85 -21.67 10.94
N ILE A 82 -7.61 -20.72 11.51
CA ILE A 82 -7.19 -19.32 11.67
C ILE A 82 -6.37 -19.15 12.96
N GLY A 83 -5.73 -17.99 13.13
CA GLY A 83 -4.87 -17.63 14.25
C GLY A 83 -3.43 -17.32 13.82
N GLY A 84 -2.99 -17.85 12.68
CA GLY A 84 -1.65 -17.65 12.14
C GLY A 84 -0.56 -18.08 13.13
N HIS A 85 0.56 -17.35 13.18
CA HIS A 85 1.63 -17.67 14.15
C HIS A 85 1.25 -17.38 15.59
N MET A 86 0.27 -16.50 15.84
CA MET A 86 -0.10 -16.13 17.21
C MET A 86 -0.67 -17.32 17.99
N SER A 87 -1.46 -18.17 17.34
CA SER A 87 -2.01 -19.38 17.97
C SER A 87 -0.95 -20.44 18.31
N GLN A 88 0.29 -20.28 17.84
CA GLN A 88 1.41 -21.17 18.15
C GLN A 88 2.24 -20.67 19.33
N LEU A 89 2.01 -19.43 19.78
CA LEU A 89 2.74 -18.83 20.89
C LEU A 89 2.10 -19.23 22.22
N TYR A 90 2.93 -19.50 23.24
CA TYR A 90 2.42 -19.72 24.58
C TYR A 90 2.01 -18.41 25.27
N LYS A 91 2.81 -17.35 25.10
CA LYS A 91 2.60 -16.04 25.72
C LYS A 91 2.93 -14.88 24.80
N THR A 92 2.28 -13.74 25.02
CA THR A 92 2.55 -12.49 24.31
C THR A 92 3.27 -11.48 25.21
N PHE A 93 4.38 -10.90 24.75
CA PHE A 93 5.06 -9.83 25.46
C PHE A 93 4.37 -8.48 25.15
N PRO A 94 4.29 -7.51 26.09
CA PRO A 94 4.87 -7.50 27.44
C PRO A 94 4.00 -8.06 28.55
N THR A 95 2.72 -8.28 28.31
CA THR A 95 1.75 -8.61 29.37
C THR A 95 1.85 -10.05 29.87
N LEU A 96 2.50 -10.93 29.10
CA LEU A 96 2.65 -12.37 29.36
C LEU A 96 1.31 -13.11 29.41
N ASP A 97 0.30 -12.56 28.72
CA ASP A 97 -1.01 -13.18 28.51
C ASP A 97 -0.90 -14.38 27.56
N CYS A 98 -1.84 -15.31 27.66
CA CYS A 98 -1.97 -16.41 26.71
C CYS A 98 -2.28 -15.85 25.31
N ALA A 99 -1.64 -16.39 24.28
CA ALA A 99 -1.77 -15.89 22.91
C ALA A 99 -3.05 -16.36 22.19
N ALA A 100 -3.69 -17.40 22.71
CA ALA A 100 -4.98 -17.93 22.26
C ALA A 100 -5.69 -18.62 23.42
#